data_AF-A0A516PUV8-F1
#
_entry.id   AF-A0A516PUV8-F1
#
_cell.length_a   1.000
_cell.length_b   1.000
_cell.length_c   1.000
_cell.angle_alpha   90.00
_cell.angle_beta   90.00
_cell.angle_gamma   90.00
#
_symmetry.space_group_name_H-M   'P 1'
#
loop_
_entity.id
_entity.type
_entity.pdbx_description
1 polymer ?
#
loop_
_entity_poly.entity_id
_entity_poly.type
_entity_poly.pdbx_seq_one_letter_code
_entity_poly.pdbx_strand_id
1 'polypeptide(L)'
;MTIYVPTVRGGLLKDAHIVRAMMRSLGRECTIAPMRYNSSANAYSIPDYSRSEDSLHVYLEVLPEEIRNARSIFIPNPEWFKLKWSSSISSIGAIFAKTREAHEIFKGMGANSYYIGFASADPGCSVDPHKPVSFLSLSGKSPLRQDELVAQAWSNHPEWPLVTIVSSLLGDSWNRSNVRILSPNYRSSEFTERLFSGASFHLCLSQTEGWGHYAVEALAAGAITLFSTCQPLRETLRNSGGLPVSASKTERTSGLATLYDVDSGSLELAVGRALAMSGDEREARSAQARSRFEKIWIEFRSRFTRSLVDIEYRFGQE
;
A
#
# COMPACT_ATOMS: atom_id res chain seq x y z
N MET A 1 -18.55 8.17 14.33
CA MET A 1 -18.38 7.65 12.94
C MET A 1 -18.00 6.19 12.98
N THR A 2 -18.25 5.46 11.88
CA THR A 2 -18.01 4.02 11.80
C THR A 2 -17.21 3.66 10.55
N ILE A 3 -16.08 2.98 10.73
CA ILE A 3 -15.30 2.40 9.64
C ILE A 3 -15.75 0.96 9.43
N TYR A 4 -16.21 0.64 8.22
CA TYR A 4 -16.65 -0.69 7.85
C TYR A 4 -15.54 -1.45 7.13
N VAL A 5 -15.20 -2.63 7.66
CA VAL A 5 -14.13 -3.50 7.12
C VAL A 5 -14.64 -4.91 6.84
N PRO A 6 -14.28 -5.54 5.70
CA PRO A 6 -14.54 -6.95 5.46
C PRO A 6 -13.92 -7.86 6.53
N THR A 7 -14.67 -8.83 7.05
CA THR A 7 -14.21 -9.77 8.10
C THR A 7 -13.04 -10.67 7.69
N VAL A 8 -12.66 -10.71 6.40
CA VAL A 8 -11.78 -11.75 5.83
C VAL A 8 -10.43 -11.22 5.32
N ARG A 9 -10.14 -9.91 5.45
CA ARG A 9 -8.94 -9.29 4.86
C ARG A 9 -8.08 -8.54 5.88
N GLY A 10 -7.03 -9.20 6.38
CA GLY A 10 -6.10 -8.62 7.38
C GLY A 10 -5.39 -7.33 6.96
N GLY A 11 -5.13 -7.13 5.66
CA GLY A 11 -4.51 -5.89 5.15
C GLY A 11 -5.39 -4.64 5.33
N LEU A 12 -6.71 -4.78 5.25
CA LEU A 12 -7.66 -3.67 5.41
C LEU A 12 -7.77 -3.20 6.87
N LEU A 13 -7.39 -4.05 7.82
CA LEU A 13 -7.38 -3.68 9.23
C LEU A 13 -6.28 -2.64 9.53
N LYS A 14 -5.15 -2.68 8.79
CA LYS A 14 -4.10 -1.64 8.89
C LYS A 14 -4.65 -0.27 8.47
N ASP A 15 -5.30 -0.19 7.31
CA ASP A 15 -5.93 1.06 6.82
C ASP A 15 -6.94 1.59 7.84
N ALA A 16 -7.81 0.71 8.37
CA ALA A 16 -8.80 1.09 9.36
C ALA A 16 -8.19 1.64 10.65
N HIS A 17 -7.08 1.07 11.11
CA HIS A 17 -6.39 1.56 12.29
C HIS A 17 -5.74 2.93 12.06
N ILE A 18 -5.15 3.17 10.88
CA ILE A 18 -4.58 4.47 10.51
C ILE A 18 -5.67 5.54 10.44
N VAL A 19 -6.77 5.25 9.75
CA VAL A 19 -7.91 6.18 9.65
C VAL A 19 -8.51 6.45 11.03
N ARG A 20 -8.72 5.40 11.85
CA ARG A 20 -9.24 5.56 13.22
C ARG A 20 -8.31 6.41 14.09
N ALA A 21 -7.00 6.20 14.01
CA ALA A 21 -6.02 6.99 14.75
C ALA A 21 -6.05 8.45 14.32
N MET A 22 -6.12 8.71 13.00
CA MET A 22 -6.24 10.05 12.44
C MET A 22 -7.52 10.74 12.93
N MET A 23 -8.67 10.07 12.87
CA MET A 23 -9.95 10.60 13.34
C MET A 23 -9.94 10.91 14.85
N ARG A 24 -9.39 10.00 15.67
CA ARG A 24 -9.24 10.22 17.12
C ARG A 24 -8.32 11.41 17.43
N SER A 25 -7.27 11.61 16.63
CA SER A 25 -6.37 12.76 16.78
C SER A 25 -7.05 14.11 16.51
N LEU A 26 -8.21 14.10 15.86
CA LEU A 26 -9.08 15.26 15.62
C LEU A 26 -10.25 15.34 16.62
N GLY A 27 -10.22 14.56 17.70
CA GLY A 27 -11.28 14.55 18.72
C GLY A 27 -12.58 13.86 18.29
N ARG A 28 -12.54 13.04 17.23
CA ARG A 28 -13.71 12.30 16.75
C ARG A 28 -13.77 10.89 17.33
N GLU A 29 -14.95 10.48 17.81
CA GLU A 29 -15.22 9.09 18.15
C GLU A 29 -15.33 8.23 16.88
N CYS A 30 -14.53 7.18 16.82
CA CYS A 30 -14.44 6.30 15.66
C CYS A 30 -14.40 4.83 16.09
N THR A 31 -15.38 4.07 15.61
CA THR A 31 -15.47 2.61 15.79
C THR A 31 -15.10 1.89 14.50
N ILE A 32 -14.70 0.63 14.61
CA ILE A 32 -14.49 -0.27 13.46
C ILE A 32 -15.55 -1.36 13.57
N ALA A 33 -16.32 -1.56 12.50
CA ALA A 33 -17.38 -2.54 12.43
C ALA A 33 -17.17 -3.50 11.24
N PRO A 34 -17.56 -4.78 11.37
CA PRO A 34 -17.39 -5.75 10.30
C PRO A 34 -18.47 -5.62 9.21
N MET A 35 -18.07 -5.80 7.96
CA MET A 35 -18.96 -6.12 6.84
C MET A 35 -19.01 -7.64 6.66
N ARG A 36 -20.23 -8.16 6.51
CA ARG A 36 -20.45 -9.59 6.30
C ARG A 36 -20.47 -9.89 4.81
N TYR A 37 -19.79 -10.95 4.40
CA TYR A 37 -19.84 -11.44 3.03
C TYR A 37 -20.95 -12.49 2.89
N ASN A 38 -21.85 -12.27 1.95
CA ASN A 38 -22.85 -13.25 1.53
C ASN A 38 -22.35 -13.93 0.25
N SER A 39 -22.03 -15.23 0.35
CA SER A 39 -21.53 -16.02 -0.78
C SER A 39 -22.57 -16.19 -1.89
N SER A 40 -23.84 -16.37 -1.55
CA SER A 40 -24.94 -16.55 -2.51
C SER A 40 -25.20 -15.29 -3.33
N ALA A 41 -25.12 -14.12 -2.70
CA ALA A 41 -25.26 -12.82 -3.38
C ALA A 41 -23.93 -12.30 -3.95
N ASN A 42 -22.80 -12.95 -3.63
CA ASN A 42 -21.44 -12.47 -3.92
C ASN A 42 -21.25 -11.00 -3.50
N ALA A 43 -21.81 -10.61 -2.36
CA ALA A 43 -21.94 -9.22 -1.95
C ALA A 43 -21.62 -9.03 -0.46
N TYR A 44 -21.21 -7.81 -0.11
CA TYR A 44 -21.02 -7.45 1.29
C TYR A 44 -22.22 -6.68 1.80
N SER A 45 -22.59 -6.92 3.05
CA SER A 45 -23.64 -6.16 3.73
C SER A 45 -23.15 -5.63 5.07
N ILE A 46 -23.77 -4.54 5.50
CA ILE A 46 -23.58 -3.95 6.82
C ILE A 46 -24.72 -4.48 7.70
N PRO A 47 -24.44 -5.09 8.85
CA PRO A 47 -25.49 -5.49 9.79
C PRO A 47 -26.31 -4.29 10.26
N ASP A 48 -27.63 -4.43 10.37
CA ASP A 48 -28.52 -3.29 10.69
C ASP A 48 -28.21 -2.63 12.04
N TYR A 49 -27.81 -3.40 13.06
CA TYR A 49 -27.41 -2.87 14.37
C TYR A 49 -26.16 -1.97 14.32
N SER A 50 -25.40 -2.02 13.23
CA SER A 50 -24.19 -1.21 13.04
C SER A 50 -24.43 0.02 12.18
N ARG A 51 -25.67 0.24 11.71
CA ARG A 51 -26.06 1.40 10.91
C ARG A 51 -26.55 2.51 11.84
N SER A 52 -25.97 3.70 11.69
CA SER A 52 -26.47 4.93 12.31
C SER A 52 -26.57 5.98 11.22
N GLU A 53 -27.80 6.40 10.91
CA GLU A 53 -28.10 7.31 9.80
C GLU A 53 -27.47 8.70 9.99
N ASP A 54 -27.32 9.15 11.24
CA ASP A 54 -26.68 10.42 11.57
C ASP A 54 -25.14 10.36 11.57
N SER A 55 -24.55 9.17 11.46
CA SER A 55 -23.11 8.99 11.58
C SER A 55 -22.40 8.98 10.22
N LEU A 56 -21.18 9.53 10.17
CA LEU A 56 -20.30 9.38 9.02
C LEU A 56 -19.88 7.91 8.85
N HIS A 57 -20.14 7.35 7.68
CA HIS A 57 -19.76 5.99 7.29
C HIS A 57 -18.47 5.99 6.47
N VAL A 58 -17.50 5.14 6.80
CA VAL A 58 -16.26 5.02 6.03
C VAL A 58 -16.12 3.59 5.50
N TYR A 59 -15.95 3.46 4.18
CA TYR A 59 -15.74 2.20 3.48
C TYR A 59 -14.30 2.10 3.01
N LEU A 60 -13.63 0.97 3.25
CA LEU A 60 -12.24 0.74 2.84
C LEU A 60 -12.16 -0.38 1.80
N GLU A 61 -11.67 -0.07 0.60
CA GLU A 61 -11.50 -0.95 -0.58
C GLU A 61 -12.78 -1.60 -1.14
N VAL A 62 -13.74 -1.93 -0.27
CA VAL A 62 -14.93 -2.71 -0.56
C VAL A 62 -16.18 -1.91 -0.20
N LEU A 63 -17.12 -1.89 -1.14
CA LEU A 63 -18.44 -1.30 -0.92
C LEU A 63 -19.49 -2.37 -0.58
N PRO A 64 -20.45 -2.05 0.30
CA PRO A 64 -21.61 -2.90 0.51
C PRO A 64 -22.50 -2.92 -0.75
N GLU A 65 -23.40 -3.89 -0.83
CA GLU A 65 -24.41 -3.97 -1.90
C GLU A 65 -25.29 -2.73 -1.94
N GLU A 66 -25.64 -2.21 -0.77
CA GLU A 66 -26.49 -1.04 -0.62
C GLU A 66 -25.79 0.03 0.22
N ILE A 67 -25.63 1.21 -0.38
CA ILE A 67 -25.15 2.42 0.29
C ILE A 67 -26.38 3.27 0.57
N ARG A 68 -26.84 3.24 1.82
CA ARG A 68 -28.06 3.95 2.26
C ARG A 68 -27.78 5.30 2.94
N ASN A 69 -26.50 5.66 3.10
CA ASN A 69 -26.09 6.87 3.81
C ASN A 69 -25.22 7.76 2.90
N ALA A 70 -25.77 8.92 2.53
CA ALA A 70 -25.06 9.92 1.73
C ALA A 70 -23.87 10.55 2.49
N ARG A 71 -23.90 10.55 3.83
CA ARG A 71 -22.76 10.91 4.70
C ARG A 71 -21.76 9.77 4.76
N SER A 72 -21.14 9.49 3.62
CA SER A 72 -20.19 8.40 3.44
C SER A 72 -18.90 8.82 2.75
N ILE A 73 -17.82 8.18 3.16
CA ILE A 73 -16.51 8.25 2.53
C ILE A 73 -16.14 6.85 2.05
N PHE A 74 -15.62 6.76 0.82
CA PHE A 74 -14.97 5.57 0.33
C PHE A 74 -13.47 5.83 0.11
N ILE A 75 -12.63 4.95 0.66
CA ILE A 75 -11.18 4.95 0.47
C ILE A 75 -10.82 3.74 -0.41
N PRO A 76 -10.72 3.93 -1.74
CA PRO A 76 -10.55 2.83 -2.68
C PRO A 76 -9.09 2.38 -2.79
N ASN A 77 -8.94 1.11 -3.18
CA ASN A 77 -7.79 0.61 -3.92
C ASN A 77 -8.29 0.33 -5.35
N PRO A 78 -7.97 1.17 -6.35
CA PRO A 78 -8.55 1.05 -7.69
C PRO A 78 -8.29 -0.32 -8.33
N GLU A 79 -7.17 -0.96 -7.99
CA GLU A 79 -6.77 -2.28 -8.50
C GLU A 79 -7.70 -3.42 -8.06
N TRP A 80 -8.46 -3.20 -6.99
CA TRP A 80 -9.44 -4.14 -6.44
C TRP A 80 -10.89 -3.70 -6.68
N PHE A 81 -11.10 -2.59 -7.37
CA PHE A 81 -12.43 -2.06 -7.64
C PHE A 81 -13.21 -3.00 -8.57
N LYS A 82 -14.45 -3.33 -8.19
CA LYS A 82 -15.35 -4.17 -8.99
C LYS A 82 -16.30 -3.29 -9.80
N LEU A 83 -16.43 -3.56 -11.10
CA LEU A 83 -17.30 -2.79 -12.01
C LEU A 83 -18.76 -2.69 -11.55
N LYS A 84 -19.28 -3.70 -10.83
CA LYS A 84 -20.64 -3.67 -10.27
C LYS A 84 -20.89 -2.53 -9.28
N TRP A 85 -19.84 -1.94 -8.70
CA TRP A 85 -19.95 -0.80 -7.80
C TRP A 85 -20.02 0.55 -8.52
N SER A 86 -19.86 0.59 -9.84
CA SER A 86 -19.83 1.84 -10.60
C SER A 86 -21.11 2.67 -10.43
N SER A 87 -22.27 2.01 -10.37
CA SER A 87 -23.56 2.68 -10.12
C SER A 87 -23.69 3.23 -8.71
N SER A 88 -22.98 2.66 -7.73
CA SER A 88 -22.99 3.10 -6.34
C SER A 88 -22.09 4.33 -6.08
N ILE A 89 -21.19 4.66 -7.01
CA ILE A 89 -20.26 5.79 -6.85
C ILE A 89 -21.00 7.12 -6.68
N SER A 90 -22.11 7.32 -7.39
CA SER A 90 -22.94 8.52 -7.26
C SER A 90 -23.68 8.62 -5.92
N SER A 91 -23.79 7.51 -5.17
CA SER A 91 -24.43 7.48 -3.84
C SER A 91 -23.44 7.73 -2.70
N ILE A 92 -22.14 7.84 -3.00
CA ILE A 92 -21.10 8.08 -1.99
C ILE A 92 -20.84 9.58 -1.87
N GLY A 93 -20.84 10.10 -0.65
CA GLY A 93 -20.64 11.53 -0.41
C GLY A 93 -19.24 12.03 -0.78
N ALA A 94 -18.20 11.22 -0.54
CA ALA A 94 -16.83 11.55 -0.93
C ALA A 94 -15.94 10.33 -1.19
N ILE A 95 -14.99 10.49 -2.11
CA ILE A 95 -13.89 9.55 -2.32
C ILE A 95 -12.61 10.14 -1.71
N PHE A 96 -11.98 9.42 -0.80
CA PHE A 96 -10.69 9.78 -0.23
C PHE A 96 -9.61 8.91 -0.90
N ALA A 97 -8.99 9.46 -1.94
CA ALA A 97 -8.03 8.78 -2.79
C ALA A 97 -6.62 8.81 -2.19
N LYS A 98 -6.01 7.62 -2.05
CA LYS A 98 -4.66 7.45 -1.50
C LYS A 98 -3.54 7.82 -2.47
N THR A 99 -3.82 7.81 -3.76
CA THR A 99 -2.86 8.12 -4.84
C THR A 99 -3.48 9.14 -5.78
N ARG A 100 -2.66 9.89 -6.53
CA ARG A 100 -3.18 10.77 -7.59
C ARG A 100 -3.89 9.99 -8.69
N GLU A 101 -3.41 8.80 -9.04
CA GLU A 101 -4.09 7.94 -10.03
C GLU A 101 -5.52 7.62 -9.59
N ALA A 102 -5.71 7.19 -8.34
CA ALA A 102 -7.04 6.94 -7.78
C ALA A 102 -7.90 8.22 -7.81
N HIS A 103 -7.32 9.38 -7.46
CA HIS A 103 -8.05 10.64 -7.49
C HIS A 103 -8.60 10.95 -8.89
N GLU A 104 -7.75 10.88 -9.92
CA GLU A 104 -8.14 11.15 -11.30
C GLU A 104 -9.16 10.12 -11.83
N ILE A 105 -8.99 8.83 -11.51
CA ILE A 105 -9.95 7.77 -11.90
C ILE A 105 -11.34 8.11 -11.37
N PHE A 106 -11.48 8.29 -10.05
CA PHE A 106 -12.79 8.48 -9.44
C PHE A 106 -13.39 9.85 -9.75
N LYS A 107 -12.56 10.88 -9.92
CA LYS A 107 -13.01 12.18 -10.43
C LYS A 107 -13.56 12.07 -11.86
N GLY A 108 -12.90 11.29 -12.72
CA GLY A 108 -13.37 11.00 -14.08
C GLY A 108 -14.70 10.24 -14.12
N MET A 109 -15.03 9.50 -13.07
CA MET A 109 -16.34 8.84 -12.88
C MET A 109 -17.41 9.79 -12.32
N GLY A 110 -17.11 11.09 -12.16
CA GLY A 110 -18.04 12.09 -11.61
C GLY A 110 -18.12 12.10 -10.08
N ALA A 111 -17.23 11.38 -9.38
CA ALA A 111 -17.25 11.34 -7.92
C ALA A 111 -16.62 12.61 -7.31
N ASN A 112 -17.10 12.96 -6.12
CA ASN A 112 -16.48 13.97 -5.28
C ASN A 112 -15.18 13.44 -4.66
N SER A 113 -14.08 13.50 -5.41
CA SER A 113 -12.81 12.88 -5.03
C SER A 113 -11.81 13.88 -4.42
N TYR A 114 -11.14 13.46 -3.35
CA TYR A 114 -10.09 14.19 -2.65
C TYR A 114 -8.83 13.35 -2.62
N TYR A 115 -7.74 13.89 -3.14
CA TYR A 115 -6.42 13.30 -2.94
C TYR A 115 -5.93 13.57 -1.52
N ILE A 116 -5.93 12.52 -0.69
CA ILE A 116 -5.49 12.60 0.71
C ILE A 116 -4.06 12.10 0.90
N GLY A 117 -3.47 11.41 -0.08
CA GLY A 117 -2.32 10.56 0.18
C GLY A 117 -2.70 9.45 1.18
N PHE A 118 -1.73 8.88 1.87
CA PHE A 118 -2.01 8.01 3.01
C PHE A 118 -0.79 7.92 3.93
N ALA A 119 -0.84 7.01 4.89
CA ALA A 119 0.28 6.72 5.76
C ALA A 119 0.42 5.22 6.02
N SER A 120 1.50 4.83 6.68
CA SER A 120 1.73 3.47 7.14
C SER A 120 2.30 3.51 8.55
N ALA A 121 2.14 2.41 9.29
CA ALA A 121 2.71 2.29 10.62
C ALA A 121 4.24 2.27 10.56
N ASP A 122 4.88 2.78 11.61
CA ASP A 122 6.30 2.53 11.85
C ASP A 122 6.42 1.08 12.35
N PRO A 123 7.22 0.20 11.70
CA PRO A 123 7.42 -1.16 12.18
C PRO A 123 8.20 -1.22 13.50
N GLY A 124 8.75 -0.10 13.99
CA GLY A 124 9.47 -0.03 15.27
C GLY A 124 10.87 -0.62 15.22
N CYS A 125 11.39 -0.88 14.03
CA CYS A 125 12.74 -1.38 13.80
C CYS A 125 13.50 -0.48 12.83
N SER A 126 14.82 -0.62 12.80
CA SER A 126 15.70 0.10 11.91
C SER A 126 16.65 -0.85 11.20
N VAL A 127 16.93 -0.55 9.93
CA VAL A 127 17.94 -1.25 9.14
C VAL A 127 19.32 -0.78 9.58
N ASP A 128 20.23 -1.74 9.73
CA ASP A 128 21.64 -1.45 9.97
C ASP A 128 22.38 -1.28 8.62
N PRO A 129 22.83 -0.06 8.27
CA PRO A 129 23.49 0.21 6.98
C PRO A 129 24.88 -0.44 6.87
N HIS A 130 25.45 -0.92 7.97
CA HIS A 130 26.78 -1.55 8.01
C HIS A 130 26.75 -3.08 7.89
N LYS A 131 25.56 -3.71 7.95
CA LYS A 131 25.42 -5.15 7.71
C LYS A 131 25.82 -5.53 6.28
N PRO A 132 26.23 -6.80 6.07
CA PRO A 132 26.40 -7.34 4.73
C PRO A 132 25.16 -7.11 3.88
N VAL A 133 25.38 -6.72 2.63
CA VAL A 133 24.29 -6.40 1.70
C VAL A 133 23.39 -7.62 1.54
N SER A 134 22.09 -7.40 1.71
CA SER A 134 21.05 -8.38 1.43
C SER A 134 19.77 -7.68 1.00
N PHE A 135 18.91 -8.43 0.32
CA PHE A 135 17.69 -7.93 -0.29
C PHE A 135 16.46 -8.63 0.29
N LEU A 136 15.39 -7.87 0.47
CA LEU A 136 14.09 -8.38 0.87
C LEU A 136 13.03 -7.98 -0.16
N SER A 137 12.17 -8.90 -0.57
CA SER A 137 10.90 -8.60 -1.22
C SER A 137 9.77 -9.15 -0.36
N LEU A 138 8.87 -8.29 0.11
CA LEU A 138 7.71 -8.70 0.90
C LEU A 138 6.42 -8.50 0.10
N SER A 139 5.87 -9.59 -0.40
CA SER A 139 4.78 -9.58 -1.38
C SER A 139 3.48 -10.16 -0.86
N GLY A 140 3.54 -10.99 0.18
CA GLY A 140 2.37 -11.55 0.84
C GLY A 140 1.52 -12.36 -0.14
N LYS A 141 0.26 -11.95 -0.34
CA LYS A 141 -0.71 -12.63 -1.23
C LYS A 141 -1.03 -11.85 -2.51
N SER A 142 -0.33 -10.73 -2.77
CA SER A 142 -0.66 -9.88 -3.91
C SER A 142 -0.12 -10.47 -5.22
N PRO A 143 -0.97 -10.73 -6.23
CA PRO A 143 -0.53 -11.18 -7.55
C PRO A 143 0.09 -10.06 -8.40
N LEU A 144 -0.05 -8.80 -7.97
CA LEU A 144 0.49 -7.63 -8.67
C LEU A 144 1.97 -7.38 -8.35
N ARG A 145 2.55 -8.20 -7.48
CA ARG A 145 3.97 -8.19 -7.12
C ARG A 145 4.74 -8.98 -8.17
N GLN A 146 5.84 -8.41 -8.65
CA GLN A 146 6.64 -9.01 -9.72
C GLN A 146 7.72 -9.95 -9.14
N ASP A 147 7.31 -10.86 -8.25
CA ASP A 147 8.21 -11.76 -7.52
C ASP A 147 8.97 -12.71 -8.44
N GLU A 148 8.32 -13.20 -9.49
CA GLU A 148 8.94 -14.08 -10.48
C GLU A 148 10.07 -13.38 -11.24
N LEU A 149 9.88 -12.11 -11.60
CA LEU A 149 10.93 -11.28 -12.22
C LEU A 149 12.15 -11.14 -11.27
N VAL A 150 11.91 -10.92 -9.97
CA VAL A 150 12.99 -10.88 -8.97
C VAL A 150 13.71 -12.22 -8.87
N ALA A 151 12.97 -13.32 -8.71
CA ALA A 151 13.54 -14.65 -8.56
C ALA A 151 14.34 -15.07 -9.80
N GLN A 152 13.85 -14.73 -10.99
CA GLN A 152 14.54 -14.97 -12.26
C GLN A 152 15.81 -14.15 -12.39
N ALA A 153 15.76 -12.84 -12.09
CA ALA A 153 16.94 -11.97 -12.13
C ALA A 153 18.04 -12.49 -11.20
N TRP A 154 17.71 -12.82 -9.95
CA TRP A 154 18.69 -13.40 -9.03
C TRP A 154 19.18 -14.79 -9.45
N SER A 155 18.33 -15.61 -10.06
CA SER A 155 18.76 -16.93 -10.57
C SER A 155 19.77 -16.81 -11.71
N ASN A 156 19.70 -15.74 -12.51
CA ASN A 156 20.65 -15.45 -13.57
C ASN A 156 21.97 -14.84 -13.05
N HIS A 157 21.98 -14.37 -11.80
CA HIS A 157 23.11 -13.71 -11.14
C HIS A 157 23.48 -14.41 -9.82
N PRO A 158 24.01 -15.65 -9.86
CA PRO A 158 24.37 -16.41 -8.66
C PRO A 158 25.44 -15.73 -7.78
N GLU A 159 26.18 -14.77 -8.34
CA GLU A 159 27.16 -13.93 -7.63
C GLU A 159 26.54 -12.84 -6.75
N TRP A 160 25.26 -12.51 -6.95
CA TRP A 160 24.59 -11.50 -6.13
C TRP A 160 24.36 -11.98 -4.70
N PRO A 161 24.33 -11.05 -3.72
CA PRO A 161 23.94 -11.37 -2.36
C PRO A 161 22.53 -11.94 -2.28
N LEU A 162 22.25 -12.60 -1.17
CA LEU A 162 20.96 -13.23 -0.91
C LEU A 162 19.78 -12.26 -1.10
N VAL A 163 18.79 -12.68 -1.89
CA VAL A 163 17.42 -12.16 -1.81
C VAL A 163 16.53 -13.09 -1.02
N THR A 164 15.80 -12.53 -0.06
CA THR A 164 14.71 -13.22 0.61
C THR A 164 13.39 -12.71 0.05
N ILE A 165 12.57 -13.61 -0.51
CA ILE A 165 11.27 -13.29 -1.10
C ILE A 165 10.18 -13.94 -0.24
N VAL A 166 9.34 -13.11 0.38
CA VAL A 166 8.19 -13.53 1.15
C VAL A 166 6.94 -13.49 0.29
N SER A 167 6.51 -14.64 -0.22
CA SER A 167 5.39 -14.75 -1.17
C SER A 167 4.56 -16.01 -0.91
N SER A 168 3.24 -15.92 -1.05
CA SER A 168 2.35 -17.09 -1.10
C SER A 168 2.14 -17.63 -2.52
N LEU A 169 2.57 -16.88 -3.54
CA LEU A 169 2.34 -17.20 -4.94
C LEU A 169 3.59 -17.78 -5.61
N LEU A 170 4.77 -17.43 -5.08
CA LEU A 170 6.03 -18.00 -5.50
C LEU A 170 6.37 -19.24 -4.66
N GLY A 171 6.68 -20.35 -5.32
CA GLY A 171 6.97 -21.63 -4.67
C GLY A 171 8.46 -21.87 -4.40
N ASP A 172 8.74 -22.87 -3.56
CA ASP A 172 10.10 -23.26 -3.15
C ASP A 172 10.99 -23.76 -4.31
N SER A 173 10.41 -24.04 -5.48
CA SER A 173 11.15 -24.41 -6.70
C SER A 173 12.12 -23.32 -7.18
N TRP A 174 11.95 -22.08 -6.73
CA TRP A 174 12.86 -20.96 -6.98
C TRP A 174 14.04 -20.87 -6.01
N ASN A 175 14.08 -21.68 -4.94
CA ASN A 175 15.19 -21.64 -3.98
C ASN A 175 16.53 -21.98 -4.65
N ARG A 176 17.53 -21.14 -4.41
CA ARG A 176 18.92 -21.29 -4.91
C ARG A 176 19.90 -20.87 -3.80
N SER A 177 21.20 -20.91 -4.06
CA SER A 177 22.22 -20.44 -3.10
C SER A 177 22.02 -18.97 -2.69
N ASN A 178 21.54 -18.13 -3.61
CA ASN A 178 21.31 -16.69 -3.43
C ASN A 178 19.82 -16.28 -3.48
N VAL A 179 18.89 -17.23 -3.56
CA VAL A 179 17.43 -16.98 -3.56
C VAL A 179 16.78 -17.79 -2.47
N ARG A 180 16.06 -17.13 -1.55
CA ARG A 180 15.31 -17.77 -0.48
C ARG A 180 13.84 -17.38 -0.53
N ILE A 181 12.99 -18.35 -0.83
CA ILE A 181 11.54 -18.20 -0.83
C ILE A 181 10.98 -18.59 0.52
N LEU A 182 10.02 -17.82 0.99
CA LEU A 182 9.57 -17.85 2.35
C LEU A 182 8.03 -17.69 2.36
N SER A 183 7.28 -18.76 2.66
CA SER A 183 5.82 -18.71 2.73
C SER A 183 5.30 -17.79 3.86
N PRO A 184 4.28 -16.94 3.62
CA PRO A 184 3.80 -15.96 4.60
C PRO A 184 2.99 -16.57 5.75
N ASN A 185 2.62 -17.84 5.68
CA ASN A 185 1.64 -18.45 6.59
C ASN A 185 2.12 -18.68 8.04
N TYR A 186 3.39 -18.39 8.38
CA TYR A 186 3.96 -18.69 9.70
C TYR A 186 4.99 -17.66 10.19
N ARG A 187 4.56 -16.43 10.49
CA ARG A 187 5.51 -15.39 10.96
C ARG A 187 4.93 -14.53 12.06
N SER A 188 5.55 -14.60 13.24
CA SER A 188 5.31 -13.66 14.33
C SER A 188 5.70 -12.23 13.91
N SER A 189 5.25 -11.24 14.68
CA SER A 189 5.73 -9.85 14.55
C SER A 189 7.26 -9.79 14.62
N GLU A 190 7.86 -10.51 15.56
CA GLU A 190 9.31 -10.61 15.73
C GLU A 190 10.02 -11.17 14.48
N PHE A 191 9.43 -12.17 13.82
CA PHE A 191 10.02 -12.70 12.59
C PHE A 191 10.01 -11.66 11.46
N THR A 192 8.91 -10.92 11.35
CA THR A 192 8.78 -9.85 10.34
C THR A 192 9.77 -8.72 10.63
N GLU A 193 9.93 -8.34 11.89
CA GLU A 193 10.90 -7.34 12.33
C GLU A 193 12.35 -7.75 12.00
N ARG A 194 12.71 -9.01 12.27
CA ARG A 194 14.03 -9.55 11.94
C ARG A 194 14.31 -9.54 10.44
N LEU A 195 13.29 -9.82 9.61
CA LEU A 195 13.44 -9.70 8.16
C LEU A 195 13.62 -8.24 7.73
N PHE A 196 12.79 -7.33 8.26
CA PHE A 196 12.83 -5.92 7.89
C PHE A 196 14.17 -5.26 8.24
N SER A 197 14.61 -5.41 9.50
CA SER A 197 15.88 -4.88 10.01
C SER A 197 17.11 -5.63 9.51
N GLY A 198 16.93 -6.85 9.00
CA GLY A 198 17.99 -7.71 8.49
C GLY A 198 18.45 -7.35 7.07
N ALA A 199 17.57 -6.74 6.26
CA ALA A 199 17.86 -6.45 4.86
C ALA A 199 18.19 -4.97 4.63
N SER A 200 19.34 -4.72 3.98
CA SER A 200 19.80 -3.38 3.62
C SER A 200 18.94 -2.74 2.53
N PHE A 201 18.45 -3.58 1.60
CA PHE A 201 17.67 -3.15 0.44
C PHE A 201 16.31 -3.85 0.37
N HIS A 202 15.28 -3.09 0.04
CA HIS A 202 13.91 -3.57 -0.02
C HIS A 202 13.36 -3.40 -1.44
N LEU A 203 12.97 -4.52 -2.06
CA LEU A 203 12.47 -4.59 -3.43
C LEU A 203 10.97 -4.31 -3.45
N CYS A 204 10.60 -3.07 -3.77
CA CYS A 204 9.22 -2.61 -3.88
C CYS A 204 8.78 -2.63 -5.35
N LEU A 205 8.74 -3.83 -5.95
CA LEU A 205 8.41 -4.01 -7.36
C LEU A 205 6.98 -4.54 -7.53
N SER A 206 6.07 -3.61 -7.81
CA SER A 206 4.66 -3.92 -8.07
C SER A 206 4.23 -3.34 -9.42
N GLN A 207 3.31 -4.01 -10.11
CA GLN A 207 2.71 -3.48 -11.35
C GLN A 207 1.86 -2.24 -11.08
N THR A 208 1.18 -2.20 -9.94
CA THR A 208 0.46 -1.04 -9.39
C THR A 208 0.23 -1.26 -7.89
N GLU A 209 -0.21 -0.23 -7.19
CA GLU A 209 -0.51 -0.27 -5.75
C GLU A 209 -1.63 0.73 -5.41
N GLY A 210 -2.59 0.32 -4.58
CA GLY A 210 -3.54 1.26 -3.99
C GLY A 210 -2.88 2.19 -2.95
N TRP A 211 -1.78 1.76 -2.33
CA TRP A 211 -0.92 2.62 -1.50
C TRP A 211 0.54 2.12 -1.42
N GLY A 212 0.75 0.83 -1.20
CA GLY A 212 2.08 0.24 -1.04
C GLY A 212 2.64 0.34 0.39
N HIS A 213 1.92 -0.19 1.39
CA HIS A 213 2.35 -0.19 2.80
C HIS A 213 3.77 -0.69 3.00
N TYR A 214 4.13 -1.81 2.36
CA TYR A 214 5.47 -2.38 2.47
C TYR A 214 6.57 -1.36 2.14
N ALA A 215 6.38 -0.57 1.09
CA ALA A 215 7.36 0.42 0.67
C ALA A 215 7.51 1.55 1.69
N VAL A 216 6.42 2.00 2.29
CA VAL A 216 6.43 3.07 3.31
C VAL A 216 6.95 2.55 4.66
N GLU A 217 6.62 1.31 5.04
CA GLU A 217 7.18 0.62 6.20
C GLU A 217 8.70 0.43 6.04
N ALA A 218 9.19 0.13 4.82
CA ALA A 218 10.62 0.08 4.53
C ALA A 218 11.30 1.45 4.71
N LEU A 219 10.65 2.55 4.29
CA LEU A 219 11.15 3.90 4.56
C LEU A 219 11.22 4.21 6.05
N ALA A 220 10.21 3.80 6.82
CA ALA A 220 10.19 3.99 8.27
C ALA A 220 11.39 3.30 8.93
N ALA A 221 11.74 2.09 8.47
CA ALA A 221 12.91 1.37 8.94
C ALA A 221 14.26 1.94 8.44
N GLY A 222 14.26 3.00 7.62
CA GLY A 222 15.48 3.54 7.02
C GLY A 222 16.07 2.66 5.91
N ALA A 223 15.26 1.77 5.33
CA ALA A 223 15.72 0.90 4.27
C ALA A 223 15.81 1.62 2.93
N ILE A 224 16.79 1.24 2.11
CA ILE A 224 16.92 1.76 0.74
C ILE A 224 16.02 0.93 -0.17
N THR A 225 15.00 1.56 -0.74
CA THR A 225 14.04 0.86 -1.61
C THR A 225 14.52 0.81 -3.05
N LEU A 226 14.44 -0.36 -3.70
CA LEU A 226 14.46 -0.48 -5.15
C LEU A 226 13.01 -0.60 -5.59
N PHE A 227 12.48 0.40 -6.30
CA PHE A 227 11.04 0.50 -6.53
C PHE A 227 10.66 0.68 -7.98
N SER A 228 9.58 0.03 -8.40
CA SER A 228 9.07 0.20 -9.76
C SER A 228 8.54 1.62 -9.97
N THR A 229 8.82 2.21 -11.13
CA THR A 229 8.33 3.57 -11.46
C THR A 229 6.86 3.59 -11.88
N CYS A 230 6.05 2.64 -11.42
CA CYS A 230 4.59 2.72 -11.55
C CYS A 230 4.08 3.96 -10.78
N GLN A 231 2.99 4.55 -11.23
CA GLN A 231 2.57 5.87 -10.78
C GLN A 231 2.41 5.98 -9.25
N PRO A 232 1.71 5.05 -8.55
CA PRO A 232 1.58 5.09 -7.09
C PRO A 232 2.92 5.08 -6.34
N LEU A 233 3.81 4.15 -6.67
CA LEU A 233 5.10 4.02 -5.96
C LEU A 233 6.05 5.16 -6.30
N ARG A 234 6.10 5.59 -7.56
CA ARG A 234 6.91 6.74 -7.98
C ARG A 234 6.53 8.00 -7.24
N GLU A 235 5.24 8.24 -7.01
CA GLU A 235 4.75 9.36 -6.24
C GLU A 235 5.19 9.28 -4.78
N THR A 236 4.98 8.13 -4.13
CA THR A 236 5.23 7.94 -2.71
C THR A 236 6.72 7.97 -2.38
N LEU A 237 7.53 7.29 -3.20
CA LEU A 237 8.97 7.09 -2.97
C LEU A 237 9.85 8.15 -3.64
N ARG A 238 9.25 9.17 -4.27
CA ARG A 238 10.03 10.30 -4.81
C ARG A 238 10.86 10.95 -3.70
N ASN A 239 12.14 11.21 -4.00
CA ASN A 239 13.09 11.83 -3.07
C ASN A 239 13.26 11.06 -1.75
N SER A 240 13.04 9.73 -1.74
CA SER A 240 13.24 8.89 -0.57
C SER A 240 14.69 8.44 -0.36
N GLY A 241 15.60 8.74 -1.29
CA GLY A 241 16.93 8.14 -1.32
C GLY A 241 16.97 6.72 -1.93
N GLY A 242 15.83 6.17 -2.34
CA GLY A 242 15.73 4.88 -3.03
C GLY A 242 16.24 4.91 -4.48
N LEU A 243 16.27 3.72 -5.08
CA LEU A 243 16.68 3.47 -6.45
C LEU A 243 15.46 3.17 -7.34
N PRO A 244 15.15 4.03 -8.33
CA PRO A 244 14.06 3.77 -9.26
C PRO A 244 14.42 2.63 -10.20
N VAL A 245 13.47 1.73 -10.41
CA VAL A 245 13.49 0.66 -11.40
C VAL A 245 12.42 0.98 -12.44
N SER A 246 12.85 1.20 -13.67
CA SER A 246 11.97 1.62 -14.76
C SER A 246 10.85 0.60 -14.96
N ALA A 247 9.63 1.12 -15.08
CA ALA A 247 8.44 0.34 -15.37
C ALA A 247 7.60 1.05 -16.44
N SER A 248 7.18 0.30 -17.43
CA SER A 248 6.44 0.81 -18.59
C SER A 248 4.96 0.55 -18.41
N LYS A 249 4.15 1.57 -18.71
CA LYS A 249 2.69 1.47 -18.69
C LYS A 249 2.25 0.41 -19.72
N THR A 250 1.27 -0.40 -19.37
CA THR A 250 0.67 -1.41 -20.25
C THR A 250 -0.77 -1.03 -20.60
N GLU A 251 -1.33 -1.69 -21.60
CA GLU A 251 -2.77 -1.60 -21.92
C GLU A 251 -3.66 -2.42 -20.96
N ARG A 252 -3.05 -3.17 -20.03
CA ARG A 252 -3.77 -4.02 -19.08
C ARG A 252 -4.17 -3.24 -17.84
N THR A 253 -5.28 -3.65 -17.24
CA THR A 253 -5.77 -3.11 -15.97
C THR A 253 -6.03 -4.22 -14.95
N SER A 254 -5.96 -3.88 -13.68
CA SER A 254 -6.60 -4.63 -12.59
C SER A 254 -7.67 -3.72 -12.00
N GLY A 255 -8.92 -4.16 -11.93
CA GLY A 255 -10.02 -3.26 -11.56
C GLY A 255 -10.03 -2.02 -12.44
N LEU A 256 -9.81 -0.84 -11.84
CA LEU A 256 -9.67 0.43 -12.53
C LEU A 256 -8.20 0.93 -12.64
N ALA A 257 -7.25 0.26 -11.98
CA ALA A 257 -5.85 0.68 -11.97
C ALA A 257 -5.12 0.24 -13.25
N THR A 258 -4.22 1.10 -13.75
CA THR A 258 -3.34 0.71 -14.85
C THR A 258 -2.20 -0.18 -14.34
N LEU A 259 -1.84 -1.22 -15.09
CA LEU A 259 -0.69 -2.06 -14.79
C LEU A 259 0.57 -1.61 -15.52
N TYR A 260 1.71 -1.78 -14.86
CA TYR A 260 3.04 -1.48 -15.38
C TYR A 260 3.91 -2.74 -15.32
N ASP A 261 4.75 -2.94 -16.33
CA ASP A 261 5.75 -4.02 -16.31
C ASP A 261 7.13 -3.45 -16.00
N VAL A 262 7.83 -4.09 -15.06
CA VAL A 262 9.20 -3.68 -14.70
C VAL A 262 10.17 -4.15 -15.78
N ASP A 263 11.06 -3.25 -16.17
CA ASP A 263 12.18 -3.56 -17.06
C ASP A 263 13.27 -4.32 -16.30
N SER A 264 13.60 -5.54 -16.74
CA SER A 264 14.58 -6.40 -16.08
C SER A 264 15.99 -5.79 -16.12
N GLY A 265 16.37 -5.15 -17.23
CA GLY A 265 17.67 -4.47 -17.35
C GLY A 265 17.78 -3.32 -16.35
N SER A 266 16.71 -2.55 -16.14
CA SER A 266 16.66 -1.51 -15.13
C SER A 266 16.73 -2.08 -13.70
N LEU A 267 16.21 -3.29 -13.46
CA LEU A 267 16.38 -3.96 -12.16
C LEU A 267 17.85 -4.33 -11.93
N GLU A 268 18.49 -4.97 -12.91
CA GLU A 268 19.92 -5.32 -12.85
C GLU A 268 20.80 -4.09 -12.61
N LEU A 269 20.54 -2.97 -13.31
CA LEU A 269 21.25 -1.71 -13.09
C LEU A 269 21.04 -1.14 -11.69
N ALA A 270 19.82 -1.24 -11.15
CA ALA A 270 19.53 -0.79 -9.79
C ALA A 270 20.23 -1.67 -8.74
N VAL A 271 20.27 -2.99 -8.95
CA VAL A 271 21.03 -3.91 -8.09
C VAL A 271 22.53 -3.62 -8.16
N GLY A 272 23.09 -3.43 -9.35
CA GLY A 272 24.49 -3.06 -9.52
C GLY A 272 24.85 -1.76 -8.76
N ARG A 273 23.97 -0.75 -8.82
CA ARG A 273 24.13 0.48 -8.02
C ARG A 273 24.07 0.20 -6.52
N ALA A 274 23.11 -0.61 -6.07
CA ALA A 274 22.99 -0.98 -4.65
C ALA A 274 24.26 -1.68 -4.13
N LEU A 275 24.84 -2.59 -4.92
CA LEU A 275 26.07 -3.29 -4.59
C LEU A 275 27.31 -2.38 -4.57
N ALA A 276 27.31 -1.32 -5.39
CA ALA A 276 28.41 -0.36 -5.45
C ALA A 276 28.36 0.72 -4.35
N MET A 277 27.26 0.83 -3.59
CA MET A 277 27.12 1.86 -2.54
C MET A 277 28.10 1.65 -1.39
N SER A 278 28.80 2.72 -1.00
CA SER A 278 29.61 2.75 0.21
C SER A 278 28.74 2.73 1.49
N GLY A 279 29.35 2.45 2.64
CA GLY A 279 28.67 2.55 3.93
C GLY A 279 28.08 3.95 4.17
N ASP A 280 28.87 5.00 3.93
CA ASP A 280 28.48 6.40 4.09
C ASP A 280 27.31 6.78 3.16
N GLU A 281 27.31 6.30 1.90
CA GLU A 281 26.19 6.53 0.99
C GLU A 281 24.92 5.84 1.49
N ARG A 282 25.04 4.61 2.01
CA ARG A 282 23.89 3.88 2.56
C ARG A 282 23.32 4.57 3.80
N GLU A 283 24.17 5.08 4.68
CA GLU A 283 23.75 5.84 5.86
C GLU A 283 23.01 7.13 5.47
N ALA A 284 23.57 7.90 4.53
CA ALA A 284 22.93 9.11 4.03
C ALA A 284 21.55 8.83 3.38
N ARG A 285 21.43 7.74 2.61
CA ARG A 285 20.15 7.34 1.99
C ARG A 285 19.16 6.79 3.01
N SER A 286 19.62 6.09 4.03
CA SER A 286 18.78 5.63 5.16
C SER A 286 18.15 6.81 5.89
N ALA A 287 18.93 7.85 6.19
CA ALA A 287 18.40 9.09 6.79
C ALA A 287 17.37 9.78 5.88
N GLN A 288 17.59 9.80 4.56
CA GLN A 288 16.60 10.31 3.60
C GLN A 288 15.31 9.50 3.59
N ALA A 289 15.40 8.17 3.67
CA ALA A 289 14.25 7.28 3.72
C ALA A 289 13.38 7.58 4.95
N ARG A 290 14.00 7.71 6.13
CA ARG A 290 13.31 8.09 7.36
C ARG A 290 12.65 9.46 7.27
N SER A 291 13.37 10.46 6.77
CA SER A 291 12.83 11.81 6.56
C SER A 291 11.64 11.81 5.60
N ARG A 292 11.67 10.97 4.56
CA ARG A 292 10.53 10.83 3.64
C ARG A 292 9.33 10.20 4.33
N PHE A 293 9.51 9.16 5.14
CA PHE A 293 8.44 8.55 5.94
C PHE A 293 7.73 9.58 6.84
N GLU A 294 8.50 10.42 7.55
CA GLU A 294 7.93 11.46 8.42
C GLU A 294 7.15 12.52 7.62
N LYS A 295 7.68 12.92 6.46
CA LYS A 295 6.98 13.84 5.55
C LYS A 295 5.66 13.26 5.02
N ILE A 296 5.62 11.97 4.71
CA ILE A 296 4.37 11.29 4.28
C ILE A 296 3.28 11.46 5.35
N TRP A 297 3.61 11.27 6.63
CA TRP A 297 2.66 11.46 7.73
C TRP A 297 2.17 12.90 7.85
N ILE A 298 3.07 13.88 7.75
CA ILE A 298 2.72 15.32 7.80
C ILE A 298 1.76 15.67 6.65
N GLU A 299 2.10 15.23 5.44
CA GLU A 299 1.30 15.46 4.24
C GLU A 299 -0.09 14.81 4.34
N PHE A 300 -0.14 13.54 4.76
CA PHE A 300 -1.39 12.81 4.97
C PHE A 300 -2.28 13.51 6.00
N ARG A 301 -1.73 13.85 7.18
CA ARG A 301 -2.46 14.55 8.24
C ARG A 301 -3.09 15.85 7.72
N SER A 302 -2.29 16.67 7.02
CA SER A 302 -2.76 17.95 6.48
C SER A 302 -3.88 17.78 5.45
N ARG A 303 -3.69 16.90 4.46
CA ARG A 303 -4.68 16.67 3.39
C ARG A 303 -5.94 16.00 3.91
N PHE A 304 -5.80 15.02 4.80
CA PHE A 304 -6.92 14.32 5.42
C PHE A 304 -7.77 15.28 6.25
N THR A 305 -7.17 16.08 7.15
CA THR A 305 -7.91 17.06 7.96
C THR A 305 -8.63 18.07 7.09
N ARG A 306 -7.97 18.63 6.06
CA ARG A 306 -8.60 19.57 5.14
C ARG A 306 -9.80 18.95 4.42
N SER A 307 -9.63 17.75 3.89
CA SER A 307 -10.69 17.05 3.16
C SER A 307 -11.86 16.69 4.07
N LEU A 308 -11.59 16.30 5.33
CA LEU A 308 -12.62 16.00 6.32
C LEU A 308 -13.45 17.23 6.67
N VAL A 309 -12.81 18.37 6.90
CA VAL A 309 -13.51 19.64 7.21
C VAL A 309 -14.42 20.05 6.05
N ASP A 310 -13.94 19.92 4.81
CA ASP A 310 -14.73 20.26 3.62
C ASP A 310 -15.99 19.39 3.48
N ILE A 311 -15.86 18.07 3.66
CA ILE A 311 -17.02 17.17 3.57
C ILE A 311 -17.97 17.34 4.75
N GLU A 312 -17.48 17.58 5.97
CA GLU A 312 -18.33 17.83 7.13
C GLU A 312 -19.13 19.12 6.96
N TYR A 313 -18.51 20.16 6.38
CA TYR A 313 -19.21 21.40 6.03
C TYR A 313 -20.32 21.12 5.01
N ARG A 314 -20.03 20.37 3.93
CA ARG A 314 -21.01 20.02 2.90
C ARG A 314 -22.19 19.21 3.46
N PHE A 315 -21.90 18.16 4.24
CA PHE A 315 -22.94 17.33 4.87
C PHE A 315 -23.80 18.07 5.91
N GLY A 316 -23.35 19.23 6.38
CA GLY A 316 -24.11 20.10 7.28
C GLY A 316 -24.95 21.17 6.55
N GLN A 317 -24.76 21.35 5.23
CA GLN A 317 -25.61 22.23 4.41
C GLN A 317 -26.74 21.47 3.69
N GLU A 318 -26.67 20.14 3.66
CA GLU A 318 -27.68 19.20 3.12
C GLU A 318 -28.61 18.68 4.22
#